data_AF-A0A7X6Y245-F1
#
_entry.id   AF-A0A7X6Y245-F1
#
_cell.length_a   1.000
_cell.length_b   1.000
_cell.length_c   1.000
_cell.angle_alpha   90.00
_cell.angle_beta   90.00
_cell.angle_gamma   90.00
#
_symmetry.space_group_name_H-M   'P 1'
#
loop_
_entity.id
_entity.type
_entity.pdbx_description
1 polymer ?
#
loop_
_entity_poly.entity_id
_entity_poly.type
_entity_poly.pdbx_seq_one_letter_code
_entity_poly.pdbx_strand_id
1 'polypeptide(L)'
;GIDDIIYTTPVKNLFIIPCGTIPPNPAELLGTEKFTRFIEDAKTRFFKVVKGQFDMIIFDSPPLRSVIDAAVLAAKTDGTLLVVRTGAVNYKAVQQVKEQLEMVSAKLVGVILNRMKKRDYGYYYSYYYRNGYYGNDEKKSKRGLLSKLLKLFRKSKKRGHERP
;
A
#
# COMPACT_ATOMS: atom_id res chain seq x y z
N GLY A 1 1.26 -9.68 32.90
CA GLY A 1 0.59 -8.55 32.22
C GLY A 1 1.18 -8.36 30.84
N ILE A 2 0.69 -7.39 30.05
CA ILE A 2 1.20 -7.14 28.69
C ILE A 2 2.71 -6.82 28.67
N ASP A 3 3.24 -6.21 29.74
CA ASP A 3 4.68 -5.95 29.91
C ASP A 3 5.54 -7.22 29.88
N ASP A 4 5.01 -8.37 30.32
CA ASP A 4 5.76 -9.62 30.48
C ASP A 4 5.86 -10.44 29.19
N ILE A 5 5.16 -10.03 28.14
CA ILE A 5 5.11 -10.74 26.85
C ILE A 5 5.80 -9.97 25.72
N ILE A 6 6.47 -8.86 26.05
CA ILE A 6 7.22 -8.04 25.10
C ILE A 6 8.70 -8.40 25.18
N TYR A 7 9.26 -8.82 24.06
CA TYR A 7 10.65 -9.24 23.95
C TYR A 7 11.47 -8.23 23.13
N THR A 8 12.68 -7.94 23.59
CA THR A 8 13.64 -7.11 22.85
C THR A 8 14.24 -7.88 21.68
N THR A 9 14.64 -7.15 20.64
CA THR A 9 15.39 -7.71 19.51
C THR A 9 16.78 -7.06 19.42
N PRO A 10 17.70 -7.62 18.62
CA PRO A 10 18.99 -6.96 18.32
C PRO A 10 18.83 -5.63 17.56
N VAL A 11 17.66 -5.37 16.97
CA VAL A 11 17.38 -4.14 16.24
C VAL A 11 16.82 -3.10 17.21
N LYS A 12 17.46 -1.93 17.24
CA LYS A 12 17.03 -0.81 18.09
C LYS A 12 15.58 -0.43 17.78
N ASN A 13 14.80 -0.18 18.84
CA ASN A 13 13.38 0.21 18.77
C ASN A 13 12.46 -0.82 18.10
N LEU A 14 12.90 -2.08 17.95
CA LEU A 14 12.08 -3.17 17.47
C LEU A 14 11.89 -4.20 18.59
N PHE A 15 10.62 -4.48 18.86
CA PHE A 15 10.18 -5.41 19.89
C PHE A 15 9.19 -6.39 19.28
N ILE A 16 9.03 -7.56 19.90
CA ILE A 16 8.15 -8.60 19.40
C ILE A 16 7.28 -9.17 20.53
N ILE A 17 6.03 -9.44 20.19
CA ILE A 17 5.12 -10.27 20.98
C ILE A 17 4.87 -11.52 20.13
N PRO A 18 5.40 -12.70 20.50
CA PRO A 18 5.12 -13.95 19.78
C PRO A 18 3.66 -14.38 19.99
N CYS A 19 3.16 -15.30 19.16
CA CYS A 19 1.78 -15.80 19.26
C CYS A 19 1.46 -16.52 20.58
N GLY A 20 2.48 -16.95 21.33
CA GLY A 20 2.32 -17.67 22.58
C GLY A 20 1.74 -19.07 22.35
N THR A 21 0.91 -19.53 23.28
CA THR A 21 0.22 -20.82 23.19
C THR A 21 -0.88 -20.77 22.16
N ILE A 22 -0.91 -21.73 21.23
CA ILE A 22 -1.93 -21.81 20.17
C ILE A 22 -3.29 -22.09 20.83
N PRO A 23 -4.27 -21.17 20.71
CA PRO A 23 -5.60 -21.39 21.24
C PRO A 23 -6.41 -22.34 20.33
N PRO A 24 -7.44 -23.03 20.87
CA PRO A 24 -8.32 -23.87 20.05
C PRO A 24 -9.07 -23.06 18.97
N ASN A 25 -9.47 -21.82 19.27
CA ASN A 25 -10.21 -20.92 18.37
C ASN A 25 -9.53 -19.53 18.27
N PRO A 26 -8.57 -19.32 17.35
CA PRO A 26 -7.87 -18.03 17.20
C PRO A 26 -8.79 -16.86 16.82
N ALA A 27 -9.69 -17.06 15.85
CA ALA A 27 -10.59 -16.01 15.37
C ALA A 27 -11.51 -15.45 16.46
N GLU A 28 -12.05 -16.33 17.31
CA GLU A 28 -12.92 -15.94 18.43
C GLU A 28 -12.15 -15.10 19.44
N LEU A 29 -10.90 -15.50 19.76
CA LEU A 29 -10.03 -14.74 20.65
C LEU A 29 -9.82 -13.31 20.15
N LEU A 30 -9.54 -13.14 18.85
CA LEU A 30 -9.37 -11.84 18.21
C LEU A 30 -10.66 -11.00 18.23
N GLY A 31 -11.82 -11.64 18.24
CA GLY A 31 -13.12 -10.97 18.34
C GLY A 31 -13.47 -10.46 19.74
N THR A 32 -12.81 -10.96 20.79
CA THR A 32 -13.15 -10.63 22.19
C THR A 32 -12.89 -9.16 22.56
N GLU A 33 -13.62 -8.67 23.57
CA GLU A 33 -13.29 -7.40 24.23
C GLU A 33 -11.88 -7.40 24.83
N LYS A 34 -11.40 -8.55 25.31
CA LYS A 34 -10.06 -8.67 25.87
C LYS A 34 -8.99 -8.33 24.83
N PHE A 35 -9.18 -8.75 23.58
CA PHE A 35 -8.27 -8.39 22.50
C PHE A 35 -8.39 -6.91 22.11
N THR A 36 -9.59 -6.35 22.09
CA THR A 36 -9.78 -4.89 21.91
C THR A 36 -9.03 -4.09 22.98
N ARG A 37 -9.16 -4.48 24.26
CA ARG A 37 -8.42 -3.83 25.37
C ARG A 37 -6.91 -4.00 25.22
N PHE A 38 -6.45 -5.17 24.76
CA PHE A 38 -5.04 -5.39 24.47
C PHE A 38 -4.51 -4.41 23.40
N ILE A 39 -5.25 -4.16 22.32
CA ILE A 39 -4.86 -3.16 21.30
C ILE A 39 -4.77 -1.76 21.92
N GLU A 40 -5.78 -1.36 22.70
CA GLU A 40 -5.78 -0.05 23.36
C GLU A 40 -4.61 0.11 24.35
N ASP A 41 -4.35 -0.91 25.16
CA ASP A 41 -3.21 -0.94 26.08
C ASP A 41 -1.88 -0.85 25.31
N ALA A 42 -1.73 -1.61 24.21
CA ALA A 42 -0.55 -1.58 23.36
C ALA A 42 -0.29 -0.20 22.76
N LYS A 43 -1.36 0.54 22.40
CA LYS A 43 -1.29 1.90 21.82
C LYS A 43 -0.98 2.97 22.86
N THR A 44 -1.59 2.89 24.04
CA THR A 44 -1.69 4.05 24.94
C THR A 44 -0.87 3.91 26.23
N ARG A 45 -0.46 2.70 26.61
CA ARG A 45 0.22 2.48 27.88
C ARG A 45 1.71 2.81 27.80
N PHE A 46 2.25 3.28 28.92
CA PHE A 46 3.70 3.36 29.11
C PHE A 46 4.27 1.97 29.43
N PHE A 47 5.21 1.50 28.60
CA PHE A 47 5.88 0.22 28.76
C PHE A 47 7.29 0.41 29.31
N LYS A 48 7.62 -0.33 30.37
CA LYS A 48 8.94 -0.24 31.03
C LYS A 48 10.07 -0.68 30.10
N VAL A 49 9.83 -1.71 29.28
CA VAL A 49 10.82 -2.29 28.36
C VAL A 49 11.26 -1.32 27.26
N VAL A 50 10.38 -0.41 26.84
CA VAL A 50 10.69 0.63 25.84
C VAL A 50 10.90 2.02 26.46
N LYS A 51 10.68 2.15 27.77
CA LYS A 51 10.68 3.42 28.52
C LYS A 51 9.78 4.49 27.87
N GLY A 52 8.63 4.07 27.37
CA GLY A 52 7.74 4.93 26.57
C GLY A 52 6.51 4.21 26.05
N GLN A 53 5.90 4.79 25.02
CA GLN A 53 4.79 4.20 24.25
C GLN A 53 5.29 3.70 22.90
N PHE A 54 4.51 2.86 22.24
CA PHE A 54 4.79 2.45 20.86
C PHE A 54 4.19 3.45 19.87
N ASP A 55 5.02 3.97 18.97
CA ASP A 55 4.55 4.84 17.88
C ASP A 55 3.85 4.05 16.76
N MET A 56 4.22 2.78 16.60
CA MET A 56 3.70 1.90 15.55
C MET A 56 3.60 0.47 16.06
N ILE A 57 2.45 -0.15 15.81
CA ILE A 57 2.18 -1.54 16.13
C ILE A 57 1.83 -2.25 14.83
N ILE A 58 2.57 -3.30 14.51
CA ILE A 58 2.35 -4.11 13.31
C ILE A 58 1.83 -5.46 13.77
N PHE A 59 0.67 -5.84 13.23
CA PHE A 59 0.12 -7.17 13.42
C PHE A 59 0.41 -8.02 12.18
N ASP A 60 1.04 -9.17 12.38
CA ASP A 60 1.12 -10.21 11.36
C ASP A 60 -0.13 -11.09 11.43
N SER A 61 -0.64 -11.51 10.28
CA SER A 61 -1.90 -12.25 10.20
C SER A 61 -1.83 -13.41 9.21
N PRO A 62 -2.60 -14.50 9.44
CA PRO A 62 -2.74 -15.59 8.48
C PRO A 62 -3.29 -15.10 7.12
N PRO A 63 -3.13 -15.87 6.03
CA PRO A 63 -3.66 -15.49 4.73
C PRO A 63 -5.20 -15.41 4.74
N LEU A 64 -5.73 -14.25 4.34
CA LEU A 64 -7.16 -13.90 4.39
C LEU A 64 -8.07 -14.85 3.57
N ARG A 65 -7.51 -15.58 2.60
CA ARG A 65 -8.25 -16.53 1.77
C ARG A 65 -8.71 -17.78 2.52
N SER A 66 -8.01 -18.15 3.60
CA SER A 66 -8.20 -19.43 4.29
C SER A 66 -8.83 -19.27 5.67
N VAL A 67 -8.70 -18.09 6.29
CA VAL A 67 -9.13 -17.85 7.67
C VAL A 67 -9.61 -16.41 7.81
N ILE A 68 -10.65 -16.20 8.63
CA ILE A 68 -11.24 -14.87 8.89
C ILE A 68 -10.42 -14.01 9.86
N ASP A 69 -9.40 -14.57 10.52
CA ASP A 69 -8.57 -13.89 11.53
C ASP A 69 -8.07 -12.53 11.07
N ALA A 70 -7.53 -12.49 9.84
CA ALA A 70 -6.99 -11.27 9.25
C ALA A 70 -8.05 -10.20 9.00
N ALA A 71 -9.30 -10.59 8.68
CA ALA A 71 -10.40 -9.64 8.51
C ALA A 71 -10.86 -9.06 9.85
N VAL A 72 -10.99 -9.90 10.88
CA VAL A 72 -11.33 -9.46 12.26
C VAL A 72 -10.29 -8.49 12.79
N LEU A 73 -9.01 -8.78 12.58
CA LEU A 73 -7.91 -7.91 12.96
C LEU A 73 -7.93 -6.60 12.17
N ALA A 74 -8.09 -6.67 10.84
CA ALA A 74 -8.13 -5.50 9.97
C ALA A 74 -9.21 -4.49 10.38
N ALA A 75 -10.38 -4.97 10.81
CA ALA A 75 -11.47 -4.14 11.32
C ALA A 75 -11.15 -3.36 12.61
N LYS A 76 -10.12 -3.78 13.35
CA LYS A 76 -9.68 -3.16 14.63
C LYS A 76 -8.40 -2.34 14.48
N THR A 77 -7.82 -2.27 13.28
CA THR A 77 -6.55 -1.57 13.02
C THR A 77 -6.75 -0.27 12.24
N ASP A 78 -5.85 0.69 12.44
CA ASP A 78 -5.91 2.00 11.77
C ASP A 78 -5.63 1.92 10.26
N GLY A 79 -5.06 0.81 9.78
CA GLY A 79 -4.78 0.57 8.37
C GLY A 79 -4.27 -0.84 8.09
N THR A 80 -4.54 -1.34 6.90
CA THR A 80 -4.16 -2.68 6.45
C THR A 80 -3.35 -2.61 5.16
N LEU A 81 -2.28 -3.41 5.07
CA LEU A 81 -1.50 -3.61 3.85
C LEU A 81 -1.75 -5.02 3.32
N LEU A 82 -2.18 -5.14 2.07
CA LEU A 82 -2.38 -6.44 1.43
C LEU A 82 -1.10 -6.90 0.75
N VAL A 83 -0.48 -7.97 1.24
CA VAL A 83 0.73 -8.55 0.62
C VAL A 83 0.34 -9.64 -0.37
N VAL A 84 0.71 -9.47 -1.65
CA VAL A 84 0.42 -10.41 -2.73
C VAL A 84 1.71 -10.94 -3.32
N ARG A 85 1.86 -12.27 -3.36
CA ARG A 85 2.99 -12.89 -4.05
C ARG A 85 2.78 -12.87 -5.57
N THR A 86 3.68 -12.21 -6.29
CA THR A 86 3.63 -12.10 -7.76
C THR A 86 3.63 -13.48 -8.43
N GLY A 87 2.73 -13.68 -9.38
CA GLY A 87 2.61 -14.91 -10.18
C GLY A 87 2.06 -16.14 -9.44
N ALA A 88 1.78 -16.04 -8.14
CA ALA A 88 1.22 -17.13 -7.34
C ALA A 88 -0.28 -16.99 -7.08
N VAL A 89 -0.80 -15.76 -7.15
CA VAL A 89 -2.21 -15.44 -6.90
C VAL A 89 -2.78 -14.75 -8.14
N ASN A 90 -3.92 -15.22 -8.62
CA ASN A 90 -4.60 -14.59 -9.75
C ASN A 90 -5.31 -13.29 -9.31
N TYR A 91 -5.54 -12.39 -10.26
CA TYR A 91 -6.13 -11.08 -10.00
C TYR A 91 -7.52 -11.16 -9.34
N LYS A 92 -8.37 -12.09 -9.80
CA LYS A 92 -9.72 -12.29 -9.24
C LYS A 92 -9.69 -12.68 -7.76
N ALA A 93 -8.76 -13.53 -7.32
CA ALA A 93 -8.60 -13.87 -5.92
C ALA A 93 -8.14 -12.67 -5.08
N VAL A 94 -7.30 -11.79 -5.63
CA VAL A 94 -6.91 -10.54 -4.96
C VAL A 94 -8.12 -9.60 -4.83
N GLN A 95 -8.98 -9.52 -5.85
CA GLN A 95 -10.22 -8.73 -5.78
C GLN A 95 -11.18 -9.25 -4.70
N GLN A 96 -11.36 -10.57 -4.60
CA GLN A 96 -12.19 -11.17 -3.54
C GLN A 96 -11.67 -10.85 -2.13
N VAL A 97 -10.36 -10.89 -1.93
CA VAL A 97 -9.75 -10.51 -0.64
C VAL A 97 -9.97 -9.02 -0.35
N LYS A 98 -9.86 -8.16 -1.36
CA LYS A 98 -10.19 -6.73 -1.22
C LYS A 98 -11.66 -6.54 -0.82
N GLU A 99 -12.59 -7.22 -1.48
CA GLU A 99 -14.02 -7.15 -1.15
C GLU A 99 -14.28 -7.61 0.29
N GLN A 100 -13.60 -8.65 0.76
CA GLN A 100 -13.69 -9.12 2.15
C GLN A 100 -13.21 -8.07 3.17
N LEU A 101 -12.12 -7.37 2.87
CA LEU A 101 -11.64 -6.25 3.69
C LEU A 101 -12.64 -5.08 3.68
N GLU A 102 -13.25 -4.78 2.53
CA GLU A 102 -14.27 -3.72 2.40
C GLU A 102 -15.53 -4.06 3.20
N MET A 103 -15.98 -5.32 3.21
CA MET A 103 -17.14 -5.76 4.00
C MET A 103 -16.98 -5.53 5.49
N VAL A 104 -15.76 -5.63 6.03
CA VAL A 104 -15.47 -5.36 7.45
C VAL A 104 -15.04 -3.91 7.70
N SER A 105 -15.22 -3.02 6.70
CA SER A 105 -14.82 -1.62 6.75
C SER A 105 -13.34 -1.39 7.08
N ALA A 106 -12.48 -2.35 6.73
CA ALA A 106 -11.04 -2.21 6.94
C ALA A 106 -10.45 -1.16 5.97
N LYS A 107 -9.58 -0.30 6.50
CA LYS A 107 -8.89 0.71 5.70
C LYS A 107 -7.69 0.09 4.97
N LEU A 108 -7.89 -0.32 3.72
CA LEU A 108 -6.80 -0.77 2.86
C LEU A 108 -5.91 0.40 2.45
N VAL A 109 -4.72 0.50 3.06
CA VAL A 109 -3.73 1.56 2.78
C VAL A 109 -3.06 1.34 1.43
N GLY A 110 -2.86 0.08 1.04
CA GLY A 110 -2.22 -0.27 -0.22
C GLY A 110 -1.92 -1.75 -0.36
N VAL A 111 -1.27 -2.09 -1.47
CA VAL A 111 -0.90 -3.47 -1.83
C VAL A 111 0.61 -3.56 -2.03
N ILE A 112 1.23 -4.59 -1.45
CA ILE A 112 2.64 -4.92 -1.65
C ILE A 112 2.73 -6.12 -2.58
N LEU A 113 3.32 -5.93 -3.76
CA LEU A 113 3.69 -7.03 -4.66
C LEU A 113 5.04 -7.61 -4.25
N ASN A 114 5.02 -8.79 -3.64
CA ASN A 114 6.21 -9.47 -3.12
C ASN A 114 6.71 -10.57 -4.07
N ARG A 115 8.02 -10.87 -4.04
CA ARG A 115 8.71 -11.86 -4.88
C ARG A 115 8.57 -11.63 -6.39
N MET A 116 8.55 -10.36 -6.81
CA MET A 116 8.67 -9.97 -8.22
C MET A 116 9.97 -10.52 -8.83
N LYS A 117 9.91 -11.14 -10.02
CA LYS A 117 11.14 -11.55 -10.72
C LYS A 117 11.73 -10.33 -11.43
N LYS A 118 13.07 -10.25 -11.56
CA LYS A 118 13.78 -9.14 -12.26
C LYS A 118 13.18 -8.79 -13.62
N ARG A 119 12.77 -9.79 -14.41
CA ARG A 119 12.10 -9.60 -15.72
C ARG A 119 10.76 -8.84 -15.62
N ASP A 120 10.04 -9.00 -14.52
CA ASP A 120 8.73 -8.40 -14.31
C ASP A 120 8.86 -6.90 -13.96
N TYR A 121 10.01 -6.47 -13.42
CA TYR A 121 10.32 -5.05 -13.18
C TYR A 121 10.40 -4.26 -14.50
N GLY A 122 11.05 -4.82 -15.53
CA GLY A 122 11.20 -4.16 -16.84
C GLY A 122 9.86 -3.97 -17.55
N TYR A 123 8.97 -4.97 -17.46
CA TYR A 123 7.62 -4.86 -18.00
C TYR A 123 6.78 -3.81 -17.24
N TYR A 124 6.87 -3.78 -15.91
CA TYR A 124 6.19 -2.79 -15.08
C TYR A 124 6.67 -1.36 -15.38
N TYR A 125 7.99 -1.14 -15.42
CA TYR A 125 8.57 0.15 -15.81
C TYR A 125 8.13 0.55 -17.23
N SER A 126 8.24 -0.35 -18.22
CA SER A 126 7.80 -0.07 -19.58
C SER A 126 6.31 0.27 -19.65
N TYR A 127 5.45 -0.37 -18.86
CA TYR A 127 4.01 -0.09 -18.78
C TYR A 127 3.73 1.28 -18.15
N TYR A 128 4.42 1.62 -17.05
CA TYR A 128 4.30 2.93 -16.39
C TYR A 128 4.76 4.09 -17.29
N TYR A 129 5.88 3.93 -18.00
CA TYR A 129 6.37 4.92 -18.95
C TYR A 129 5.48 5.02 -20.20
N ARG A 130 4.96 3.90 -20.69
CA ARG A 130 4.03 3.86 -21.84
C ARG A 130 2.68 4.49 -21.52
N ASN A 131 2.19 4.38 -20.28
CA ASN A 131 0.94 4.99 -19.83
C ASN A 131 1.08 6.46 -19.38
N GLY A 132 2.22 7.10 -19.65
CA GLY A 132 2.29 8.56 -19.76
C GLY A 132 2.35 9.34 -18.45
N TYR A 133 2.59 8.70 -17.31
CA TYR A 133 2.67 9.39 -16.01
C TYR A 133 3.85 10.37 -15.87
N TYR A 134 4.76 10.43 -16.85
CA TYR A 134 5.89 11.39 -16.89
C TYR A 134 6.10 12.09 -18.25
N GLY A 135 5.12 12.05 -19.18
CA GLY A 135 5.46 12.29 -20.60
C GLY A 135 4.58 13.25 -21.42
N ASN A 136 3.62 13.99 -20.84
CA ASN A 136 2.61 14.66 -21.66
C ASN A 136 2.65 16.20 -21.73
N ASP A 137 3.46 16.89 -20.91
CA ASP A 137 3.45 18.36 -20.91
C ASP A 137 4.47 19.00 -21.87
N GLU A 138 5.63 18.40 -22.13
CA GLU A 138 6.63 19.04 -23.01
C GLU A 138 6.34 18.89 -24.52
N LYS A 139 5.72 17.78 -24.95
CA LYS A 139 5.52 17.49 -26.38
C LYS A 139 4.38 18.28 -27.02
N LYS A 140 3.38 18.74 -26.25
CA LYS A 140 2.28 19.56 -26.78
C LYS A 140 2.71 21.00 -27.06
N SER A 141 3.57 21.59 -26.23
CA SER A 141 4.04 22.98 -26.37
C SER A 141 4.85 23.20 -27.66
N LYS A 142 5.83 22.33 -27.95
CA LYS A 142 6.73 22.49 -29.11
C LYS A 142 6.02 22.34 -30.46
N ARG A 143 5.01 21.46 -30.58
CA ARG A 143 4.21 21.31 -31.81
C ARG A 143 3.31 22.51 -32.07
N GLY A 144 2.71 23.09 -31.03
CA GLY A 144 1.90 24.30 -31.14
C GLY A 144 2.71 25.50 -31.62
N LEU A 145 3.89 25.71 -31.03
CA LEU A 145 4.77 26.84 -31.35
C LEU A 145 5.29 26.78 -32.79
N LEU A 146 5.74 25.61 -33.25
CA LEU A 146 6.24 25.43 -34.62
C LEU A 146 5.15 25.66 -35.67
N SER A 147 3.92 25.18 -35.40
CA SER A 147 2.78 25.40 -36.29
C SER A 147 2.39 26.88 -36.38
N LYS A 148 2.52 27.63 -35.27
CA LYS A 148 2.22 29.06 -35.18
C LYS A 148 3.28 29.88 -35.90
N LEU A 149 4.56 29.53 -35.75
CA LEU A 149 5.70 30.10 -36.49
C LEU A 149 5.56 29.88 -38.00
N LEU A 150 5.26 28.65 -38.44
CA LEU A 150 5.08 28.34 -39.86
C LEU A 150 3.91 29.12 -40.48
N LYS A 151 2.81 29.33 -39.74
CA LYS A 151 1.69 30.17 -40.19
C LYS A 151 2.09 31.64 -40.31
N LEU A 152 2.94 32.17 -39.43
CA LEU A 152 3.44 33.55 -39.50
C LEU A 152 4.35 33.76 -40.72
N PHE A 153 5.28 32.83 -40.99
CA PHE A 153 6.13 32.88 -42.18
C PHE A 153 5.31 32.81 -43.48
N ARG A 154 4.26 31.98 -43.53
CA ARG A 154 3.38 31.89 -44.69
C ARG A 154 2.54 33.14 -44.93
N LYS A 155 2.22 33.91 -43.87
CA LYS A 155 1.45 35.17 -43.94
C LYS A 155 2.34 36.39 -44.27
N SER A 156 3.65 36.30 -44.06
CA SER A 156 4.61 37.33 -44.50
C SER A 156 4.89 37.23 -46.00
N LYS A 157 5.07 36.01 -46.54
CA LYS A 157 5.35 35.78 -47.97
C LYS A 157 4.18 36.18 -48.90
N LYS A 158 2.93 36.18 -48.40
CA LYS A 158 1.75 36.64 -49.16
C LYS A 158 1.54 38.16 -49.18
N ARG A 159 2.29 38.94 -48.38
CA ARG A 159 2.15 40.42 -48.31
C ARG A 159 3.25 41.19 -49.05
N GLY A 160 4.19 40.50 -49.68
CA GLY A 160 5.26 41.09 -50.51
C GLY A 160 5.01 41.01 -52.03
N HIS A 161 3.79 40.70 -52.44
CA HIS A 161 3.35 40.68 -53.85
C HIS A 161 2.05 41.47 -53.97
N GLU A 162 2.08 42.72 -53.53
CA GLU A 162 1.11 43.72 -53.94
C GLU A 162 1.75 45.11 -53.78
N ARG A 163 2.08 45.67 -54.96
CA ARG A 163 2.32 47.08 -55.33
C ARG A 163 3.77 47.56 -55.44
N PRO A 164 4.04 48.47 -56.39
CA PRO A 164 3.24 48.84 -57.58
C PRO A 164 3.54 47.95 -58.78
#